data_AF-A0A7S1DCL2-F1
#
_entry.id   AF-A0A7S1DCL2-F1
#
_cell.length_a   1.000
_cell.length_b   1.000
_cell.length_c   1.000
_cell.angle_alpha   90.00
_cell.angle_beta   90.00
_cell.angle_gamma   90.00
#
_symmetry.space_group_name_H-M   'P 1'
#
loop_
_entity.id
_entity.type
_entity.pdbx_description
1 polymer ?
#
loop_
_entity_poly.entity_id
_entity_poly.type
_entity_poly.pdbx_seq_one_letter_code
_entity_poly.pdbx_strand_id
1 'polypeptide(L)'
;MRTAIITLLFSTLQITAAAADLTCGCATCNNAALNQMARDDSGDYSCGSRINWLMSELGLQETDACREVANVEFPSICGPACDPIRCNAITTSTPTMIPSPTSSSPIVTSAPTTSAPVGPTPPPVPCGCNSCTAEVLERTATDSYGSFSCQSRIEWLVQSGAVDSEYNACIAVANIEFP
;
A
#
# COMPACT_ATOMS: atom_id res chain seq x y z
N MET A 1 42.72 47.14 -31.21
CA MET A 1 42.59 45.68 -31.30
C MET A 1 41.89 45.24 -30.03
N ARG A 2 40.63 44.82 -30.15
CA ARG A 2 39.73 44.49 -29.05
C ARG A 2 39.88 43.01 -28.74
N THR A 3 40.48 42.65 -27.61
CA THR A 3 40.51 41.26 -27.14
C THR A 3 39.51 41.13 -26.00
N ALA A 4 38.28 40.75 -26.35
CA ALA A 4 37.25 40.37 -25.39
C ALA A 4 37.56 38.95 -24.93
N ILE A 5 37.94 38.78 -23.66
CA ILE A 5 38.13 37.47 -23.05
C ILE A 5 36.75 36.97 -22.62
N ILE A 6 36.32 35.93 -23.30
CA ILE A 6 35.07 35.19 -23.15
C ILE A 6 34.95 34.70 -21.70
N THR A 7 34.03 35.31 -20.95
CA THR A 7 33.61 34.80 -19.65
C THR A 7 32.83 33.51 -19.91
N LEU A 8 33.43 32.38 -19.54
CA LEU A 8 32.75 31.08 -19.55
C LEU A 8 31.61 31.13 -18.53
N LEU A 9 30.43 31.50 -19.01
CA LEU A 9 29.15 31.26 -18.34
C LEU A 9 28.97 29.75 -18.29
N PHE A 10 29.54 29.12 -17.26
CA PHE A 10 29.01 27.86 -16.75
C PHE A 10 27.64 28.19 -16.15
N SER A 11 26.64 28.26 -17.03
CA SER A 11 25.24 28.11 -16.63
C SER A 11 25.15 26.73 -16.01
N THR A 12 25.32 26.68 -14.69
CA THR A 12 24.84 25.56 -13.89
C THR A 12 23.34 25.60 -14.07
N LEU A 13 22.86 24.85 -15.06
CA LEU A 13 21.47 24.51 -15.19
C LEU A 13 21.17 23.76 -13.90
N GLN A 14 20.68 24.51 -12.90
CA GLN A 14 20.14 23.95 -11.68
C GLN A 14 18.98 23.09 -12.16
N ILE A 15 19.23 21.79 -12.31
CA ILE A 15 18.18 20.79 -12.36
C ILE A 15 17.61 20.81 -10.95
N THR A 16 16.72 21.77 -10.69
CA THR A 16 15.82 21.71 -9.57
C THR A 16 14.99 20.47 -9.81
N ALA A 17 15.38 19.36 -9.19
CA ALA A 17 14.57 18.16 -9.11
C ALA A 17 13.23 18.61 -8.57
N ALA A 18 12.23 18.64 -9.45
CA ALA A 18 10.88 18.96 -9.07
C ALA A 18 10.38 17.79 -8.22
N ALA A 19 10.54 17.92 -6.90
CA ALA A 19 9.58 17.34 -5.97
C ALA A 19 8.27 18.09 -6.23
N ALA A 20 7.61 17.74 -7.33
CA ALA A 20 6.36 18.32 -7.78
C ALA A 20 5.29 17.90 -6.78
N ASP A 21 5.04 18.73 -5.77
CA ASP A 21 3.94 18.65 -4.79
C ASP A 21 3.46 17.22 -4.47
N LEU A 22 4.43 16.32 -4.28
CA LEU A 22 4.19 14.89 -4.25
C LEU A 22 3.82 14.54 -2.83
N THR A 23 2.53 14.51 -2.54
CA THR A 23 2.04 14.29 -1.18
C THR A 23 1.60 12.86 -0.98
N CYS A 24 1.41 12.06 -2.04
CA CYS A 24 0.84 10.72 -1.96
C CYS A 24 -0.52 10.68 -1.23
N GLY A 25 -1.22 11.81 -1.10
CA GLY A 25 -2.39 11.96 -0.23
C GLY A 25 -2.08 11.94 1.28
N CYS A 26 -0.81 11.94 1.67
CA CYS A 26 -0.31 11.84 3.03
C CYS A 26 0.40 13.11 3.48
N ALA A 27 -0.07 13.74 4.56
CA ALA A 27 0.67 14.86 5.18
C ALA A 27 2.06 14.46 5.69
N THR A 28 2.26 13.16 5.99
CA THR A 28 3.54 12.59 6.40
C THR A 28 4.52 12.42 5.25
N CYS A 29 4.04 12.33 4.00
CA CYS A 29 4.89 12.28 2.81
C CYS A 29 5.33 13.69 2.43
N ASN A 30 6.12 14.29 3.31
CA ASN A 30 6.67 15.61 3.11
C ASN A 30 8.05 15.55 2.45
N ASN A 31 8.66 16.71 2.22
CA ASN A 31 9.96 16.80 1.57
C ASN A 31 11.07 15.99 2.29
N ALA A 32 11.00 15.79 3.61
CA ALA A 32 11.98 14.96 4.31
C ALA A 32 11.80 13.47 3.97
N ALA A 33 10.57 13.00 3.88
CA ALA A 33 10.25 11.64 3.43
C ALA A 33 10.66 11.41 1.97
N LEU A 34 10.30 12.34 1.08
CA LEU A 34 10.63 12.27 -0.34
C LEU A 34 12.16 12.27 -0.62
N ASN A 35 12.94 12.89 0.26
CA ASN A 35 14.39 12.94 0.15
C ASN A 35 15.11 11.77 0.87
N GLN A 36 14.38 10.85 1.52
CA GLN A 36 15.02 9.65 2.05
C GLN A 36 15.58 8.81 0.91
N MET A 37 16.83 8.38 1.08
CA MET A 37 17.53 7.55 0.11
C MET A 37 17.17 6.09 0.30
N ALA A 38 16.55 5.53 -0.73
CA ALA A 38 16.34 4.11 -0.92
C ALA A 38 17.49 3.51 -1.73
N ARG A 39 17.83 2.26 -1.42
CA ARG A 39 18.92 1.52 -2.07
C ARG A 39 18.49 0.10 -2.39
N ASP A 40 18.73 -0.32 -3.60
CA ASP A 40 18.57 -1.70 -4.05
C ASP A 40 19.75 -2.10 -4.98
N ASP A 41 19.66 -3.27 -5.60
CA ASP A 41 20.66 -3.75 -6.56
C ASP A 41 20.73 -2.89 -7.83
N SER A 42 19.72 -2.05 -8.09
CA SER A 42 19.65 -1.16 -9.25
C SER A 42 20.27 0.22 -8.98
N GLY A 43 20.47 0.59 -7.72
CA GLY A 43 21.23 1.77 -7.30
C GLY A 43 20.61 2.54 -6.13
N ASP A 44 21.03 3.81 -6.03
CA ASP A 44 20.62 4.74 -4.97
C ASP A 44 19.68 5.80 -5.55
N TYR A 45 18.49 5.94 -4.97
CA TYR A 45 17.53 6.97 -5.39
C TYR A 45 16.65 7.43 -4.22
N SER A 46 16.22 8.69 -4.26
CA SER A 46 15.29 9.17 -3.25
C SER A 46 13.88 8.63 -3.50
N CYS A 47 13.08 8.48 -2.44
CA CYS A 47 11.68 8.06 -2.55
C CYS A 47 10.93 8.90 -3.60
N GLY A 48 11.07 10.23 -3.56
CA GLY A 48 10.42 11.13 -4.51
C GLY A 48 10.94 10.99 -5.95
N SER A 49 12.24 10.72 -6.13
CA SER A 49 12.82 10.51 -7.46
C SER A 49 12.29 9.23 -8.09
N ARG A 50 12.14 8.16 -7.30
CA ARG A 50 11.59 6.89 -7.77
C ARG A 50 10.11 7.00 -8.12
N ILE A 51 9.32 7.66 -7.28
CA ILE A 51 7.90 7.92 -7.54
C ILE A 51 7.74 8.73 -8.84
N ASN A 52 8.50 9.82 -9.00
CA ASN A 52 8.47 10.62 -10.24
C ASN A 52 8.86 9.81 -11.47
N TRP A 53 9.85 8.91 -11.35
CA TRP A 53 10.26 8.05 -12.44
C TRP A 53 9.13 7.09 -12.85
N LEU A 54 8.45 6.46 -11.90
CA LEU A 54 7.30 5.59 -12.20
C LEU A 54 6.16 6.36 -12.88
N MET A 55 5.89 7.59 -12.44
CA MET A 55 4.88 8.44 -13.09
C MET A 55 5.29 8.83 -14.52
N SER A 56 6.57 9.15 -14.73
CA SER A 56 7.06 9.65 -16.02
C SER A 56 7.28 8.55 -17.05
N GLU A 57 7.84 7.42 -16.63
CA GLU A 57 8.26 6.33 -17.51
C GLU A 57 7.16 5.29 -17.70
N LEU A 58 6.41 4.98 -16.64
CA LEU A 58 5.33 3.99 -16.68
C LEU A 58 3.93 4.63 -16.76
N GLY A 59 3.84 5.96 -16.71
CA GLY A 59 2.57 6.68 -16.78
C GLY A 59 1.66 6.43 -15.57
N LEU A 60 2.22 6.00 -14.43
CA LEU A 60 1.44 5.75 -13.23
C LEU A 60 0.89 7.05 -12.65
N GLN A 61 -0.30 6.96 -12.06
CA GLN A 61 -0.84 8.05 -11.24
C GLN A 61 -0.01 8.15 -9.94
N GLU A 62 0.08 9.35 -9.36
CA GLU A 62 0.84 9.62 -8.14
C GLU A 62 0.55 8.59 -7.04
N THR A 63 -0.72 8.37 -6.70
CA THR A 63 -1.10 7.44 -5.61
C THR A 63 -0.66 6.00 -5.87
N ASP A 64 -0.66 5.57 -7.14
CA ASP A 64 -0.23 4.23 -7.53
C ASP A 64 1.30 4.11 -7.49
N ALA A 65 2.01 5.12 -8.00
CA ALA A 65 3.47 5.19 -7.90
C ALA A 65 3.94 5.25 -6.43
N CYS A 66 3.26 6.03 -5.58
CA CYS A 66 3.51 6.05 -4.14
C CYS A 66 3.29 4.68 -3.52
N ARG A 67 2.19 4.00 -3.83
CA ARG A 67 1.90 2.66 -3.31
C ARG A 67 2.98 1.65 -3.73
N GLU A 68 3.44 1.69 -4.98
CA GLU A 68 4.50 0.82 -5.49
C GLU A 68 5.80 1.03 -4.69
N VAL A 69 6.27 2.27 -4.58
CA VAL A 69 7.51 2.60 -3.85
C VAL A 69 7.38 2.33 -2.35
N ALA A 70 6.24 2.65 -1.76
CA ALA A 70 6.02 2.62 -0.32
C ALA A 70 5.61 1.24 0.22
N ASN A 71 5.05 0.34 -0.59
CA ASN A 71 4.63 -0.99 -0.15
C ASN A 71 5.43 -2.14 -0.79
N VAL A 72 5.96 -1.94 -2.00
CA VAL A 72 6.60 -3.01 -2.77
C VAL A 72 8.10 -2.83 -2.77
N GLU A 73 8.60 -1.70 -3.28
CA GLU A 73 10.04 -1.53 -3.48
C GLU A 73 10.77 -1.18 -2.16
N PHE A 74 10.27 -0.22 -1.37
CA PHE A 74 10.94 0.33 -0.19
C PHE A 74 10.02 0.52 1.03
N PRO A 75 9.42 -0.55 1.57
CA PRO A 75 8.44 -0.46 2.65
C PRO A 75 8.99 0.07 3.98
N SER A 76 10.28 -0.12 4.25
CA SER A 76 10.91 0.35 5.49
C SER A 76 11.41 1.80 5.42
N ILE A 77 11.74 2.29 4.22
CA ILE A 77 12.34 3.62 4.00
C ILE A 77 11.25 4.63 3.60
N CYS A 78 10.55 4.34 2.50
CA CYS A 78 9.53 5.24 1.95
C CYS A 78 8.14 4.97 2.57
N GLY A 79 7.86 3.69 2.88
CA GLY A 79 6.58 3.21 3.40
C GLY A 79 5.99 3.95 4.61
N PRO A 80 6.74 4.22 5.69
CA PRO A 80 6.15 4.78 6.90
C PRO A 80 5.53 6.17 6.72
N ALA A 81 5.99 6.92 5.72
CA ALA A 81 5.60 8.29 5.49
C ALA A 81 4.77 8.49 4.22
N CYS A 82 5.07 7.73 3.16
CA CYS A 82 4.51 7.92 1.82
C CYS A 82 3.54 6.82 1.38
N ASP A 83 3.14 5.92 2.28
CA ASP A 83 2.10 4.95 1.98
C ASP A 83 0.68 5.57 2.12
N PRO A 84 -0.07 5.72 1.01
CA PRO A 84 -1.42 6.28 1.02
C PRO A 84 -2.42 5.48 1.88
N ILE A 85 -2.20 4.17 2.05
CA ILE A 85 -3.12 3.32 2.84
C ILE A 85 -2.93 3.61 4.33
N ARG A 86 -1.68 3.64 4.79
CA ARG A 86 -1.36 3.85 6.21
C ARG A 86 -1.69 5.25 6.68
N CYS A 87 -1.48 6.27 5.86
CA CYS A 87 -1.71 7.65 6.29
C CYS A 87 -3.21 8.04 6.31
N ASN A 88 -4.04 7.45 5.44
CA ASN A 88 -5.49 7.64 5.48
C ASN A 88 -6.18 6.95 6.67
N ALA A 89 -5.55 5.90 7.23
CA ALA A 89 -6.02 5.33 8.49
C ALA A 89 -5.86 6.30 9.68
N ILE A 90 -4.92 7.26 9.59
CA ILE A 90 -4.62 8.23 10.67
C ILE A 90 -5.61 9.42 10.66
N THR A 91 -6.25 9.72 9.53
CA THR A 91 -7.26 10.79 9.44
C THR A 91 -8.67 10.34 9.86
N THR A 92 -8.90 9.03 10.00
CA THR A 92 -10.20 8.45 10.39
C THR A 92 -10.36 8.29 11.91
N SER A 93 -9.39 8.69 12.73
CA SER A 93 -9.56 8.85 14.18
C SER A 93 -10.10 10.24 14.54
N THR A 94 -11.17 10.69 13.87
CA THR A 94 -11.98 11.81 14.34
C THR A 94 -13.22 11.23 15.05
N PRO A 95 -13.43 11.46 16.36
CA PRO A 95 -14.65 11.02 17.05
C PRO A 95 -15.83 11.90 16.60
N THR A 96 -16.38 11.62 15.43
CA THR A 96 -17.57 12.30 14.93
C THR A 96 -18.79 11.56 15.47
N MET A 97 -19.34 12.07 16.57
CA MET A 97 -20.73 11.80 16.96
C MET A 97 -21.65 12.13 15.77
N ILE A 98 -22.28 11.12 15.17
CA ILE A 98 -23.42 11.32 14.28
C ILE A 98 -24.65 10.66 14.92
N PRO A 99 -25.80 11.36 15.00
CA PRO A 99 -27.02 10.79 15.55
C PRO A 99 -27.61 9.74 14.62
N SER A 100 -28.01 8.64 15.25
CA SER A 100 -28.77 7.51 14.72
C SER A 100 -29.98 7.92 13.86
N PRO A 101 -30.16 7.36 12.66
CA PRO A 101 -31.48 7.17 12.08
C PRO A 101 -32.00 5.78 12.44
N THR A 102 -33.04 5.75 13.27
CA THR A 102 -33.78 4.53 13.63
C THR A 102 -34.87 4.26 12.59
N SER A 103 -35.03 2.98 12.24
CA SER A 103 -36.29 2.31 11.81
C SER A 103 -36.80 2.63 10.38
N SER A 104 -37.24 1.68 9.53
CA SER A 104 -37.89 0.39 9.78
C SER A 104 -37.79 -0.53 8.55
N SER A 105 -37.73 -1.84 8.79
CA SER A 105 -37.96 -2.93 7.83
C SER A 105 -39.48 -3.16 7.61
N PRO A 106 -39.91 -3.96 6.60
CA PRO A 106 -40.30 -5.34 6.93
C PRO A 106 -39.99 -6.41 5.84
N ILE A 107 -39.24 -7.43 6.28
CA ILE A 107 -39.38 -8.91 6.18
C ILE A 107 -40.48 -9.50 5.25
N VAL A 108 -40.09 -10.47 4.38
CA VAL A 108 -40.71 -11.81 4.17
C VAL A 108 -39.63 -12.78 3.60
N THR A 109 -39.05 -13.76 4.33
CA THR A 109 -39.47 -15.17 4.65
C THR A 109 -39.63 -16.06 3.40
N SER A 110 -38.90 -17.18 3.17
CA SER A 110 -38.74 -18.39 4.02
C SER A 110 -37.64 -19.39 3.55
N ALA A 111 -36.86 -19.93 4.52
CA ALA A 111 -36.39 -21.33 4.74
C ALA A 111 -35.39 -22.07 3.79
N PRO A 112 -34.58 -23.06 4.27
CA PRO A 112 -34.61 -23.73 5.57
C PRO A 112 -33.35 -23.62 6.44
N THR A 113 -33.56 -23.94 7.72
CA THR A 113 -32.65 -23.85 8.86
C THR A 113 -31.73 -25.06 8.95
N THR A 114 -30.42 -24.83 9.07
CA THR A 114 -29.56 -25.64 9.95
C THR A 114 -28.84 -24.71 10.92
N SER A 115 -29.19 -24.93 12.17
CA SER A 115 -28.84 -24.25 13.41
C SER A 115 -27.39 -23.79 13.53
N ALA A 116 -27.22 -22.51 13.89
CA ALA A 116 -26.00 -21.97 14.46
C ALA A 116 -25.80 -22.47 15.90
N PRO A 117 -24.55 -22.63 16.36
CA PRO A 117 -24.18 -22.29 17.72
C PRO A 117 -23.60 -20.87 17.76
N VAL A 118 -24.09 -20.09 18.74
CA VAL A 118 -23.53 -18.92 19.41
C VAL A 118 -22.16 -18.45 18.87
N GLY A 119 -22.14 -17.22 18.32
CA GLY A 119 -21.04 -16.70 17.52
C GLY A 119 -19.78 -16.27 18.29
N PRO A 120 -18.74 -15.85 17.54
CA PRO A 120 -17.67 -15.02 18.04
C PRO A 120 -17.75 -13.61 17.46
N THR A 121 -17.16 -12.67 18.19
CA THR A 121 -16.59 -11.39 17.74
C THR A 121 -16.30 -11.37 16.22
N PRO A 122 -16.59 -10.28 15.48
CA PRO A 122 -16.12 -10.18 14.10
C PRO A 122 -14.62 -10.53 14.08
N PRO A 123 -14.21 -11.48 13.23
CA PRO A 123 -12.82 -11.92 13.20
C PRO A 123 -11.92 -10.68 13.02
N PRO A 124 -10.74 -10.65 13.66
CA PRO A 124 -9.79 -9.58 13.41
C PRO A 124 -9.61 -9.46 11.90
N VAL A 125 -9.80 -8.26 11.35
CA VAL A 125 -9.75 -8.01 9.91
C VAL A 125 -8.37 -8.44 9.42
N PRO A 126 -8.24 -9.62 8.78
CA PRO A 126 -6.95 -10.15 8.44
C PRO A 126 -6.35 -9.26 7.35
N CYS A 127 -5.03 -9.13 7.36
CA CYS A 127 -4.29 -8.27 6.42
C CYS A 127 -4.55 -6.75 6.56
N GLY A 128 -5.37 -6.32 7.53
CA GLY A 128 -5.65 -4.90 7.77
C GLY A 128 -6.40 -4.19 6.63
N CYS A 129 -7.05 -4.92 5.71
CA CYS A 129 -7.75 -4.35 4.57
C CYS A 129 -9.16 -4.94 4.39
N ASN A 130 -10.11 -4.10 3.95
CA ASN A 130 -11.51 -4.51 3.78
C ASN A 130 -11.74 -5.47 2.61
N SER A 131 -10.76 -5.59 1.72
CA SER A 131 -10.81 -6.51 0.57
C SER A 131 -10.52 -7.96 0.97
N CYS A 132 -9.89 -8.18 2.13
CA CYS A 132 -9.67 -9.53 2.70
C CYS A 132 -10.94 -10.01 3.42
N THR A 133 -11.99 -10.28 2.64
CA THR A 133 -13.22 -10.88 3.15
C THR A 133 -13.00 -12.37 3.44
N ALA A 134 -13.87 -12.97 4.27
CA ALA A 134 -13.84 -14.41 4.54
C ALA A 134 -13.91 -15.24 3.24
N GLU A 135 -14.70 -14.79 2.26
CA GLU A 135 -14.80 -15.43 0.94
C GLU A 135 -13.47 -15.39 0.17
N VAL A 136 -12.72 -14.29 0.25
CA VAL A 136 -11.39 -14.16 -0.37
C VAL A 136 -10.37 -15.06 0.34
N LEU A 137 -10.43 -15.13 1.67
CA LEU A 137 -9.55 -15.98 2.48
C LEU A 137 -9.77 -17.48 2.28
N GLU A 138 -11.02 -17.89 2.07
CA GLU A 138 -11.40 -19.28 1.81
C GLU A 138 -11.14 -19.71 0.37
N ARG A 139 -10.84 -18.77 -0.54
CA ARG A 139 -10.58 -19.09 -1.94
C ARG A 139 -9.34 -19.98 -2.04
N THR A 140 -9.50 -21.12 -2.71
CA THR A 140 -8.45 -22.12 -2.86
C THR A 140 -7.81 -22.07 -4.25
N ALA A 141 -6.48 -22.12 -4.30
CA ALA A 141 -5.74 -22.44 -5.52
C ALA A 141 -5.27 -23.89 -5.43
N THR A 142 -5.23 -24.54 -6.59
CA THR A 142 -4.78 -25.93 -6.71
C THR A 142 -3.59 -25.98 -7.63
N ASP A 143 -2.51 -26.60 -7.16
CA ASP A 143 -1.31 -26.86 -7.93
C ASP A 143 -1.00 -28.37 -7.94
N SER A 144 0.24 -28.70 -8.32
CA SER A 144 0.71 -30.09 -8.37
C SER A 144 0.92 -30.72 -6.98
N TYR A 145 0.91 -29.91 -5.93
CA TYR A 145 1.22 -30.29 -4.54
C TYR A 145 -0.03 -30.30 -3.64
N GLY A 146 -1.14 -29.69 -4.07
CA GLY A 146 -2.43 -29.77 -3.39
C GLY A 146 -3.32 -28.56 -3.63
N SER A 147 -4.38 -28.46 -2.84
CA SER A 147 -5.26 -27.29 -2.80
C SER A 147 -5.07 -26.56 -1.46
N PHE A 148 -4.74 -25.27 -1.52
CA PHE A 148 -4.50 -24.45 -0.34
C PHE A 148 -5.35 -23.18 -0.42
N SER A 149 -5.94 -22.76 0.71
CA SER A 149 -6.66 -21.49 0.79
C SER A 149 -5.71 -20.33 0.99
N CYS A 150 -6.09 -19.13 0.55
CA CYS A 150 -5.36 -17.89 0.81
C CYS A 150 -4.99 -17.76 2.29
N GLN A 151 -5.93 -18.03 3.20
CA GLN A 151 -5.70 -18.00 4.64
C GLN A 151 -4.60 -18.96 5.09
N SER A 152 -4.67 -20.23 4.68
CA SER A 152 -3.69 -21.24 5.10
C SER A 152 -2.27 -20.91 4.62
N ARG A 153 -2.16 -20.24 3.48
CA ARG A 153 -0.87 -19.81 2.92
C ARG A 153 -0.31 -18.59 3.65
N ILE A 154 -1.15 -17.61 3.96
CA ILE A 154 -0.80 -16.45 4.79
C ILE A 154 -0.28 -16.91 6.16
N GLU A 155 -1.03 -17.79 6.84
CA GLU A 155 -0.63 -18.35 8.14
C GLU A 155 0.73 -19.08 8.05
N TRP A 156 0.93 -19.88 7.01
CA TRP A 156 2.20 -20.60 6.81
C TRP A 156 3.38 -19.66 6.61
N LEU A 157 3.23 -18.57 5.86
CA LEU A 157 4.30 -17.60 5.62
C LEU A 157 4.73 -16.91 6.92
N VAL A 158 3.76 -16.53 7.76
CA VAL A 158 4.04 -15.95 9.09
C VAL A 158 4.70 -16.98 10.00
N GLN A 159 4.19 -18.21 10.06
CA GLN A 159 4.67 -19.26 10.96
C GLN A 159 6.06 -19.78 10.59
N SER A 160 6.38 -19.84 9.30
CA SER A 160 7.68 -20.26 8.78
C SER A 160 8.76 -19.17 8.90
N GLY A 161 8.37 -17.93 9.22
CA GLY A 161 9.25 -16.78 9.21
C GLY A 161 9.71 -16.37 7.80
N ALA A 162 9.01 -16.81 6.76
CA ALA A 162 9.25 -16.40 5.38
C ALA A 162 8.96 -14.90 5.17
N VAL A 163 8.12 -14.32 6.02
CA VAL A 163 7.82 -12.89 6.10
C VAL A 163 7.78 -12.44 7.56
N ASP A 164 8.01 -11.16 7.79
CA ASP A 164 8.11 -10.51 9.12
C ASP A 164 6.76 -10.07 9.70
N SER A 165 5.68 -10.12 8.92
CA SER A 165 4.35 -9.72 9.34
C SER A 165 3.23 -10.38 8.54
N GLU A 166 2.04 -10.46 9.14
CA GLU A 166 0.81 -10.90 8.46
C GLU A 166 0.48 -10.01 7.25
N TYR A 167 0.71 -8.70 7.35
CA TYR A 167 0.51 -7.76 6.25
C TYR A 167 1.35 -8.13 5.02
N ASN A 168 2.64 -8.43 5.21
CA ASN A 168 3.54 -8.83 4.14
C ASN A 168 3.20 -10.22 3.59
N ALA A 169 2.71 -11.13 4.44
CA ALA A 169 2.17 -12.41 3.99
C ALA A 169 1.00 -12.23 3.01
N CYS A 170 0.08 -11.32 3.32
CA CYS A 170 -1.08 -11.05 2.48
C CYS A 170 -0.73 -10.43 1.14
N ILE A 171 0.23 -9.49 1.10
CA ILE A 171 0.75 -8.93 -0.15
C ILE A 171 1.38 -10.02 -1.02
N ALA A 172 2.20 -10.88 -0.43
CA ALA A 172 2.87 -11.96 -1.16
C ALA A 172 1.85 -12.91 -1.79
N VAL A 173 0.83 -13.33 -1.03
CA VAL A 173 -0.21 -14.25 -1.52
C VAL A 173 -1.06 -13.61 -2.62
N ALA A 174 -1.50 -12.37 -2.44
CA ALA A 174 -2.38 -11.68 -3.40
C ALA A 174 -1.69 -11.36 -4.73
N ASN A 175 -0.40 -10.99 -4.72
CA ASN A 175 0.28 -10.52 -5.92
C ASN A 175 1.04 -11.61 -6.68
N ILE A 176 1.47 -12.68 -5.98
CA ILE A 176 2.41 -13.66 -6.55
C ILE A 176 1.73 -15.00 -6.75
N GLU A 177 0.90 -15.43 -5.81
CA GLU A 177 0.40 -16.82 -5.78
C GLU A 177 -1.08 -16.94 -6.20
N PHE A 178 -1.89 -15.89 -6.01
CA PHE A 178 -3.32 -15.87 -6.31
C PHE A 178 -3.76 -14.56 -7.00
N PRO A 179 -3.29 -14.27 -8.24
CA PRO A 179 -3.74 -13.10 -8.99
C PRO A 179 -5.22 -13.17 -9.42
#